data_AF-A0A2T2VN20-F1
#
_entry.id   AF-A0A2T2VN20-F1
#
_cell.length_a   1.000
_cell.length_b   1.000
_cell.length_c   1.000
_cell.angle_alpha   90.00
_cell.angle_beta   90.00
_cell.angle_gamma   90.00
#
_symmetry.space_group_name_H-M   'P 1'
#
loop_
_entity.id
_entity.type
_entity.pdbx_description
1 polymer ?
#
loop_
_entity_poly.entity_id
_entity_poly.type
_entity_poly.pdbx_seq_one_letter_code
_entity_poly.pdbx_strand_id
1 'polypeptide(L)'
;MAVNLFVCPTLVASDTSAPSEFSDSLAGGGSGLNLGQVANGLYAPIVDQGLNQGAQLVYLSHDATIDPITDVKIYIGQYSGTYGGAVSAASDFSSIVAEGQNSSATTGDKNNSNGTASGVWIDFQWDVSETNQFDIATRATDVKIFGDNGTDGIDAVSAFDLPASSMLYAANSASEAAPNTPEAGKIGISTGGGFGGDFTLGNRAKVRNRIYLRSTFPDGGIFQYDTLFRYSFTA
;
A
#
# COMPACT_ATOMS: atom_id res chain seq x y z
N MET A 1 -20.37 -0.63 -39.84
CA MET A 1 -19.71 0.41 -39.03
C MET A 1 -19.25 -0.28 -37.76
N ALA A 2 -17.94 -0.53 -37.62
CA ALA A 2 -17.41 -1.15 -36.40
C ALA A 2 -17.31 -0.06 -35.32
N VAL A 3 -18.01 -0.26 -34.21
CA VAL A 3 -17.82 0.54 -33.00
C VAL A 3 -16.66 -0.10 -32.26
N ASN A 4 -15.47 0.51 -32.34
CA ASN A 4 -14.37 0.12 -31.47
C ASN A 4 -14.64 0.74 -30.10
N LEU A 5 -15.18 -0.05 -29.19
CA LEU A 5 -15.30 0.30 -27.78
C LEU A 5 -13.88 0.23 -27.18
N PHE A 6 -13.25 1.39 -27.01
CA PHE A 6 -12.03 1.49 -26.22
C PHE A 6 -12.41 1.29 -24.75
N VAL A 7 -12.09 0.12 -24.20
CA VAL A 7 -12.17 -0.11 -22.76
C VAL A 7 -10.86 0.43 -22.18
N CYS A 8 -10.96 1.42 -21.29
CA CYS A 8 -9.79 1.94 -20.58
C CYS A 8 -9.29 0.87 -19.61
N PRO A 9 -7.97 0.59 -19.57
CA PRO A 9 -7.41 -0.28 -18.57
C PRO A 9 -7.79 0.17 -17.15
N THR A 10 -8.19 -0.79 -16.33
CA THR A 10 -8.53 -0.61 -14.93
C THR A 10 -7.39 -1.12 -14.05
N LEU A 11 -7.15 -0.42 -12.95
CA LEU A 11 -6.28 -0.88 -11.88
C LEU A 11 -7.16 -1.27 -10.69
N VAL A 12 -7.00 -2.50 -10.20
CA VAL A 12 -7.76 -3.07 -9.08
C VAL A 12 -6.83 -3.31 -7.91
N ALA A 13 -7.20 -2.79 -6.73
CA ALA A 13 -6.53 -3.10 -5.48
C ALA A 13 -7.26 -4.24 -4.74
N SER A 14 -6.52 -5.22 -4.25
CA SER A 14 -7.04 -6.42 -3.58
C SER A 14 -6.20 -6.86 -2.39
N ASP A 15 -6.80 -7.56 -1.43
CA ASP A 15 -6.13 -8.24 -0.30
C ASP A 15 -5.59 -9.62 -0.67
N THR A 16 -6.15 -10.23 -1.72
CA THR A 16 -5.67 -11.49 -2.29
C THR A 16 -4.89 -11.25 -3.57
N SER A 17 -4.07 -12.24 -3.95
CA SER A 17 -3.36 -12.18 -5.23
C SER A 17 -4.33 -12.20 -6.41
N ALA A 18 -5.52 -12.80 -6.29
CA ALA A 18 -6.53 -12.72 -7.34
C ALA A 18 -7.18 -11.32 -7.37
N PRO A 19 -7.43 -10.72 -8.55
CA PRO A 19 -8.07 -9.41 -8.62
C PRO A 19 -9.50 -9.47 -8.07
N SER A 20 -9.69 -8.94 -6.87
CA SER A 20 -10.98 -8.77 -6.22
C SER A 20 -10.89 -7.57 -5.28
N GLU A 21 -11.81 -6.61 -5.39
CA GLU A 21 -11.85 -5.49 -4.45
C GLU A 21 -11.89 -5.99 -3.00
N PHE A 22 -11.36 -5.17 -2.09
CA PHE A 22 -11.42 -5.46 -0.67
C PHE A 22 -12.85 -5.74 -0.20
N SER A 23 -13.00 -6.75 0.65
CA SER A 23 -14.32 -7.20 1.12
C SER A 23 -14.56 -6.96 2.61
N ASP A 24 -13.60 -6.38 3.34
CA ASP A 24 -13.78 -6.12 4.78
C ASP A 24 -14.79 -5.01 5.02
N SER A 25 -15.67 -5.22 5.99
CA SER A 25 -16.60 -4.20 6.45
C SER A 25 -15.86 -3.10 7.22
N LEU A 26 -16.08 -1.84 6.80
CA LEU A 26 -15.53 -0.67 7.49
C LEU A 26 -16.50 -0.09 8.52
N ALA A 27 -15.95 0.55 9.55
CA ALA A 27 -16.73 1.38 10.44
C ALA A 27 -17.41 2.52 9.67
N GLY A 28 -18.67 2.81 9.98
CA GLY A 28 -19.50 3.75 9.21
C GLY A 28 -20.18 3.12 7.99
N GLY A 29 -19.84 1.87 7.65
CA GLY A 29 -20.39 1.11 6.52
C GLY A 29 -19.52 1.18 5.27
N GLY A 30 -19.77 0.25 4.34
CA GLY A 30 -18.98 0.07 3.11
C GLY A 30 -17.90 -1.00 3.23
N SER A 31 -17.10 -1.16 2.18
CA SER A 31 -16.00 -2.12 2.10
C SER A 31 -14.66 -1.40 1.96
N GLY A 32 -13.58 -1.99 2.47
CA GLY A 32 -12.22 -1.50 2.31
C GLY A 32 -11.20 -2.39 3.01
N LEU A 33 -10.00 -1.86 3.26
CA LEU A 33 -8.95 -2.61 3.94
C LEU A 33 -8.98 -2.33 5.46
N ASN A 34 -9.23 -3.36 6.26
CA ASN A 34 -9.17 -3.23 7.71
C ASN A 34 -7.76 -3.56 8.25
N LEU A 35 -7.07 -2.56 8.79
CA LEU A 35 -5.73 -2.74 9.36
C LEU A 35 -5.71 -3.38 10.76
N GLY A 36 -6.88 -3.75 11.31
CA GLY A 36 -7.00 -4.37 12.62
C GLY A 36 -7.16 -3.38 13.77
N GLN A 37 -7.00 -3.87 15.00
CA GLN A 37 -7.15 -3.09 16.23
C GLN A 37 -5.83 -3.07 17.01
N VAL A 38 -5.63 -2.03 17.81
CA VAL A 38 -4.54 -1.96 18.79
C VAL A 38 -5.13 -2.18 20.18
N ALA A 39 -4.56 -3.11 20.95
CA ALA A 39 -4.95 -3.21 22.36
C ALA A 39 -4.37 -2.03 23.15
N ASN A 40 -5.10 -1.57 24.17
CA ASN A 40 -4.67 -0.44 24.97
C ASN A 40 -3.31 -0.71 25.65
N GLY A 41 -2.40 0.26 25.61
CA GLY A 41 -1.03 0.12 26.12
C GLY A 41 -0.08 -0.69 25.22
N LEU A 42 -0.57 -1.19 24.08
CA LEU A 42 0.28 -1.64 22.98
C LEU A 42 0.45 -0.51 21.97
N TYR A 43 1.61 -0.49 21.35
CA TYR A 43 2.06 0.60 20.45
C TYR A 43 2.18 0.10 19.00
N ALA A 44 1.90 -1.18 18.77
CA ALA A 44 1.82 -1.76 17.44
C ALA A 44 0.40 -2.27 17.19
N PRO A 45 -0.27 -1.79 16.15
CA PRO A 45 -1.43 -2.42 15.53
C PRO A 45 -1.16 -3.85 15.06
N ILE A 46 -2.17 -4.68 15.34
CA ILE A 46 -2.16 -6.14 15.32
C ILE A 46 -2.73 -6.64 14.00
N VAL A 47 -1.90 -7.29 13.19
CA VAL A 47 -2.40 -8.07 12.06
C VAL A 47 -2.89 -9.47 12.49
N ASP A 48 -2.67 -10.05 13.68
CA ASP A 48 -1.42 -10.46 14.36
C ASP A 48 -0.87 -11.75 13.72
N GLN A 49 0.35 -12.17 14.06
CA GLN A 49 0.64 -13.60 14.26
C GLN A 49 1.46 -13.81 15.55
N GLY A 50 0.92 -13.35 16.68
CA GLY A 50 1.41 -13.50 18.05
C GLY A 50 2.44 -12.48 18.57
N LEU A 51 3.21 -11.76 17.73
CA LEU A 51 4.40 -10.99 18.16
C LEU A 51 4.76 -9.75 17.28
N ASN A 52 3.82 -9.02 16.69
CA ASN A 52 4.12 -7.78 15.91
C ASN A 52 4.95 -7.99 14.62
N GLN A 53 4.75 -9.11 13.92
CA GLN A 53 5.45 -9.45 12.66
C GLN A 53 4.51 -9.61 11.45
N GLY A 54 3.26 -9.13 11.49
CA GLY A 54 2.30 -9.28 10.37
C GLY A 54 2.13 -8.01 9.52
N ALA A 55 1.66 -8.10 8.27
CA ALA A 55 1.32 -6.95 7.43
C ALA A 55 -0.02 -7.19 6.73
N GLN A 56 -0.74 -6.11 6.41
CA GLN A 56 -1.85 -6.21 5.47
C GLN A 56 -1.29 -6.17 4.05
N LEU A 57 -1.62 -7.17 3.25
CA LEU A 57 -1.16 -7.27 1.87
C LEU A 57 -2.11 -6.51 0.96
N VAL A 58 -1.54 -5.76 0.02
CA VAL A 58 -2.28 -5.11 -1.04
C VAL A 58 -1.64 -5.48 -2.36
N TYR A 59 -2.44 -6.03 -3.26
CA TYR A 59 -2.07 -6.34 -4.62
C TYR A 59 -2.71 -5.34 -5.55
N LEU A 60 -1.93 -4.78 -6.47
CA LEU A 60 -2.43 -3.97 -7.58
C LEU A 60 -2.37 -4.82 -8.85
N SER A 61 -3.53 -5.07 -9.43
CA SER A 61 -3.67 -5.82 -10.68
C SER A 61 -4.27 -4.94 -11.76
N HIS A 62 -4.01 -5.24 -13.03
CA HIS A 62 -4.60 -4.54 -14.17
C HIS A 62 -5.22 -5.51 -15.17
N ASP A 63 -6.07 -4.98 -16.04
CA ASP A 63 -6.66 -5.70 -17.19
C ASP A 63 -6.11 -5.21 -18.54
N ALA A 64 -5.07 -4.36 -18.54
CA ALA A 64 -4.44 -3.84 -19.74
C ALA A 64 -3.98 -4.98 -20.68
N THR A 65 -4.30 -4.85 -21.98
CA THR A 65 -4.07 -5.91 -22.98
C THR A 65 -2.98 -5.59 -24.00
N ILE A 66 -2.58 -4.32 -24.10
CA ILE A 66 -1.63 -3.83 -25.12
C ILE A 66 -0.46 -3.14 -24.42
N ASP A 67 -0.76 -2.05 -23.73
CA ASP A 67 0.24 -1.22 -23.07
C ASP A 67 0.25 -1.42 -21.55
N PRO A 68 1.41 -1.28 -20.90
CA PRO A 68 1.48 -1.35 -19.45
C PRO A 68 0.77 -0.16 -18.80
N ILE A 69 0.33 -0.35 -17.56
CA ILE A 69 0.04 0.75 -16.66
C ILE A 69 1.37 1.40 -16.28
N THR A 70 1.44 2.72 -16.32
CA THR A 70 2.65 3.53 -16.10
C THR A 70 2.40 4.61 -15.07
N ASP A 71 3.48 5.25 -14.59
CA ASP A 71 3.44 6.31 -13.58
C ASP A 71 2.63 5.94 -12.33
N VAL A 72 2.69 4.66 -11.92
CA VAL A 72 1.96 4.19 -10.74
C VAL A 72 2.58 4.76 -9.48
N LYS A 73 1.81 5.59 -8.78
CA LYS A 73 2.17 6.24 -7.52
C LYS A 73 1.13 5.95 -6.45
N ILE A 74 1.56 6.00 -5.19
CA ILE A 74 0.69 5.83 -4.01
C ILE A 74 0.83 7.02 -3.05
N TYR A 75 -0.29 7.43 -2.47
CA TYR A 75 -0.37 8.43 -1.42
C TYR A 75 -1.59 8.16 -0.54
N ILE A 76 -1.67 8.81 0.62
CA ILE A 76 -2.87 8.82 1.45
C ILE A 76 -3.65 10.11 1.29
N GLY A 77 -4.94 10.06 1.56
CA GLY A 77 -5.83 11.22 1.55
C GLY A 77 -6.88 11.13 2.65
N GLN A 78 -7.58 12.24 2.86
CA GLN A 78 -8.73 12.27 3.74
C GLN A 78 -9.78 11.25 3.28
N TYR A 79 -10.30 10.44 4.20
CA TYR A 79 -11.34 9.46 3.91
C TYR A 79 -12.57 10.11 3.26
N SER A 80 -12.99 9.55 2.12
CA SER A 80 -14.08 10.10 1.30
C SER A 80 -15.42 9.37 1.45
N GLY A 81 -15.43 8.21 2.10
CA GLY A 81 -16.65 7.42 2.35
C GLY A 81 -17.51 7.92 3.51
N THR A 82 -18.50 7.11 3.90
CA THR A 82 -19.30 7.36 5.11
C THR A 82 -18.42 7.18 6.34
N TYR A 83 -18.03 8.30 6.96
CA TYR A 83 -17.12 8.31 8.09
C TYR A 83 -17.76 7.69 9.35
N GLY A 84 -17.05 6.76 9.97
CA GLY A 84 -17.45 6.03 11.17
C GLY A 84 -16.57 6.28 12.40
N GLY A 85 -15.56 7.15 12.31
CA GLY A 85 -14.72 7.55 13.43
C GLY A 85 -15.39 8.57 14.37
N ALA A 86 -14.68 8.92 15.45
CA ALA A 86 -15.25 9.66 16.57
C ALA A 86 -15.38 11.18 16.34
N VAL A 87 -14.46 11.77 15.56
CA VAL A 87 -14.35 13.24 15.41
C VAL A 87 -14.69 13.67 13.98
N SER A 88 -13.79 13.44 13.03
CA SER A 88 -14.01 13.71 11.60
C SER A 88 -12.88 13.11 10.76
N ALA A 89 -13.16 12.81 9.48
CA ALA A 89 -12.14 12.33 8.55
C ALA A 89 -10.94 13.28 8.41
N ALA A 90 -11.17 14.61 8.46
CA ALA A 90 -10.10 15.60 8.41
C ALA A 90 -9.20 15.58 9.65
N SER A 91 -9.79 15.33 10.82
CA SER A 91 -9.04 15.16 12.08
C SER A 91 -8.18 13.90 12.02
N ASP A 92 -8.74 12.77 11.59
CA ASP A 92 -8.00 11.51 11.46
C ASP A 92 -6.83 11.66 10.48
N PHE A 93 -7.07 12.28 9.32
CA PHE A 93 -6.01 12.53 8.35
C PHE A 93 -4.89 13.40 8.93
N SER A 94 -5.23 14.50 9.61
CA SER A 94 -4.24 15.36 10.26
C SER A 94 -3.44 14.63 11.34
N SER A 95 -4.10 13.77 12.12
CA SER A 95 -3.44 12.93 13.12
C SER A 95 -2.51 11.91 12.50
N ILE A 96 -2.91 11.24 11.40
CA ILE A 96 -2.05 10.29 10.68
C ILE A 96 -0.78 10.98 10.17
N VAL A 97 -0.92 12.17 9.57
CA VAL A 97 0.23 12.96 9.10
C VAL A 97 1.15 13.33 10.27
N ALA A 98 0.60 13.78 11.39
CA ALA A 98 1.38 14.09 12.58
C ALA A 98 2.08 12.86 13.17
N GLU A 99 1.46 11.70 13.16
CA GLU A 99 2.09 10.45 13.59
C GLU A 99 3.21 10.01 12.63
N GLY A 100 3.08 10.25 11.33
CA GLY A 100 4.17 10.10 10.36
C GLY A 100 5.37 10.99 10.67
N GLN A 101 5.14 12.29 10.91
CA GLN A 101 6.18 13.26 11.27
C GLN A 101 6.93 12.91 12.55
N ASN A 102 6.22 12.31 13.52
CA ASN A 102 6.78 11.93 14.80
C ASN A 102 7.48 10.55 14.77
N SER A 103 7.36 9.82 13.66
CA SER A 103 7.92 8.50 13.54
C SER A 103 9.45 8.57 13.49
N SER A 104 10.11 7.95 14.47
CA SER A 104 11.56 7.76 14.40
C SER A 104 11.85 6.61 13.43
N ALA A 105 12.57 6.89 12.35
CA ALA A 105 13.03 5.88 11.39
C ALA A 105 14.47 5.44 11.73
N THR A 106 14.64 4.61 12.76
CA THR A 106 15.96 4.11 13.17
C THR A 106 16.04 2.59 13.23
N THR A 107 17.25 2.06 13.42
CA THR A 107 17.51 0.62 13.57
C THR A 107 16.77 0.08 14.80
N GLY A 108 15.72 -0.71 14.58
CA GLY A 108 14.89 -1.31 15.64
C GLY A 108 13.41 -0.99 15.55
N ASP A 109 13.05 0.05 14.79
CA ASP A 109 11.69 0.56 14.69
C ASP A 109 10.77 -0.30 13.79
N LYS A 110 11.33 -1.24 13.03
CA LYS A 110 10.58 -2.13 12.11
C LYS A 110 9.49 -2.98 12.76
N ASN A 111 9.59 -3.23 14.07
CA ASN A 111 8.54 -3.92 14.83
C ASN A 111 7.94 -3.03 15.94
N ASN A 112 8.25 -1.73 15.92
CA ASN A 112 7.92 -0.75 16.95
C ASN A 112 8.08 -1.27 18.39
N SER A 113 9.17 -2.01 18.65
CA SER A 113 9.37 -2.73 19.92
C SER A 113 9.64 -1.80 21.11
N ASN A 114 10.08 -0.58 20.82
CA ASN A 114 10.36 0.50 21.76
C ASN A 114 9.22 1.54 21.84
N GLY A 115 8.18 1.44 21.01
CA GLY A 115 7.06 2.38 20.96
C GLY A 115 7.42 3.76 20.39
N THR A 116 8.52 3.89 19.62
CA THR A 116 8.96 5.17 19.03
C THR A 116 8.61 5.34 17.56
N ALA A 117 8.14 4.29 16.88
CA ALA A 117 7.58 4.38 15.53
C ALA A 117 6.08 4.71 15.59
N SER A 118 5.61 5.46 14.59
CA SER A 118 4.21 5.82 14.47
C SER A 118 3.81 6.08 13.01
N GLY A 119 2.51 6.22 12.76
CA GLY A 119 1.98 6.56 11.44
C GLY A 119 1.77 5.33 10.55
N VAL A 120 1.44 5.58 9.29
CA VAL A 120 1.18 4.54 8.29
C VAL A 120 2.46 4.26 7.51
N TRP A 121 2.89 3.00 7.55
CA TRP A 121 4.10 2.51 6.91
C TRP A 121 3.74 1.59 5.76
N ILE A 122 4.47 1.73 4.66
CA ILE A 122 4.36 0.88 3.49
C ILE A 122 5.71 0.27 3.15
N ASP A 123 5.71 -1.02 2.83
CA ASP A 123 6.87 -1.75 2.32
C ASP A 123 6.54 -2.28 0.93
N PHE A 124 7.30 -1.81 -0.04
CA PHE A 124 7.11 -2.09 -1.45
C PHE A 124 7.75 -3.40 -1.88
N GLN A 125 8.62 -4.04 -1.12
CA GLN A 125 9.33 -5.23 -1.62
C GLN A 125 8.40 -6.45 -1.68
N TRP A 126 8.12 -7.00 -2.86
CA TRP A 126 7.13 -8.08 -3.02
C TRP A 126 7.51 -9.38 -2.29
N ASP A 127 8.79 -9.71 -2.19
CA ASP A 127 9.33 -10.97 -1.64
C ASP A 127 10.00 -10.84 -0.26
N VAL A 128 9.74 -9.76 0.48
CA VAL A 128 10.34 -9.60 1.81
C VAL A 128 9.75 -10.59 2.83
N SER A 129 10.62 -11.15 3.67
CA SER A 129 10.24 -12.00 4.80
C SER A 129 9.64 -11.20 5.95
N GLU A 130 8.85 -11.87 6.80
CA GLU A 130 8.24 -11.25 7.98
C GLU A 130 9.25 -10.63 8.96
N THR A 131 10.47 -11.18 9.01
CA THR A 131 11.57 -10.67 9.84
C THR A 131 12.18 -9.36 9.32
N ASN A 132 12.12 -9.13 8.00
CA ASN A 132 12.81 -8.04 7.34
C ASN A 132 11.88 -6.94 6.82
N GLN A 133 10.57 -7.17 6.78
CA GLN A 133 9.60 -6.14 6.38
C GLN A 133 9.69 -4.88 7.25
N PHE A 134 9.36 -3.73 6.68
CA PHE A 134 9.42 -2.40 7.32
C PHE A 134 10.82 -2.01 7.87
N ASP A 135 11.89 -2.63 7.40
CA ASP A 135 13.27 -2.32 7.77
C ASP A 135 13.78 -1.06 7.03
N ILE A 136 13.24 0.10 7.41
CA ILE A 136 13.59 1.39 6.78
C ILE A 136 15.07 1.76 6.92
N ALA A 137 15.72 1.31 7.99
CA ALA A 137 17.14 1.56 8.24
C ALA A 137 18.03 0.93 7.16
N THR A 138 17.62 -0.20 6.58
CA THR A 138 18.38 -0.90 5.54
C THR A 138 17.76 -0.80 4.15
N ARG A 139 16.46 -0.50 4.06
CA ARG A 139 15.67 -0.43 2.81
C ARG A 139 14.86 0.87 2.70
N ALA A 140 15.51 2.02 2.92
CA ALA A 140 14.88 3.34 2.85
C ALA A 140 14.25 3.68 1.47
N THR A 141 14.62 2.96 0.42
CA THR A 141 14.00 3.06 -0.91
C THR A 141 12.64 2.37 -0.98
N ASP A 142 12.48 1.24 -0.29
CA ASP A 142 11.32 0.37 -0.38
C ASP A 142 10.37 0.50 0.81
N VAL A 143 10.83 1.07 1.91
CA VAL A 143 10.01 1.35 3.09
C VAL A 143 9.77 2.83 3.19
N LYS A 144 8.50 3.24 3.21
CA LYS A 144 8.06 4.64 3.34
C LYS A 144 7.08 4.82 4.48
N ILE A 145 7.04 6.03 5.00
CA ILE A 145 6.14 6.46 6.07
C ILE A 145 5.35 7.64 5.53
N PHE A 146 4.03 7.53 5.54
CA PHE A 146 3.17 8.63 5.10
C PHE A 146 3.15 9.74 6.15
N GLY A 147 3.30 10.98 5.71
CA GLY A 147 3.43 12.16 6.57
C GLY A 147 4.84 12.41 7.10
N ASP A 148 5.82 11.56 6.79
CA ASP A 148 7.22 11.82 7.13
C ASP A 148 7.69 13.16 6.51
N ASN A 149 8.61 13.85 7.19
CA ASN A 149 9.03 15.22 6.89
C ASN A 149 7.89 16.25 6.76
N GLY A 150 6.67 15.87 7.17
CA GLY A 150 5.44 16.65 7.14
C GLY A 150 4.73 16.72 5.80
N THR A 151 5.27 16.11 4.75
CA THR A 151 4.69 16.15 3.40
C THR A 151 4.68 14.82 2.68
N ASP A 152 5.43 13.81 3.13
CA ASP A 152 5.72 12.65 2.29
C ASP A 152 4.48 11.78 2.06
N GLY A 153 4.08 11.59 0.81
CA GLY A 153 2.95 10.73 0.42
C GLY A 153 1.57 11.17 0.92
N ILE A 154 1.35 12.45 1.22
CA ILE A 154 0.04 12.97 1.71
C ILE A 154 -0.81 13.62 0.62
N ASP A 155 -0.27 13.75 -0.59
CA ASP A 155 -0.98 14.26 -1.75
C ASP A 155 -0.38 13.72 -3.06
N ALA A 156 -0.96 14.10 -4.20
CA ALA A 156 -0.52 13.64 -5.51
C ALA A 156 0.85 14.21 -5.96
N VAL A 157 1.34 15.28 -5.33
CA VAL A 157 2.64 15.90 -5.60
C VAL A 157 3.75 15.20 -4.83
N SER A 158 3.48 14.80 -3.58
CA SER A 158 4.41 14.08 -2.72
C SER A 158 4.25 12.56 -2.74
N ALA A 159 3.38 12.03 -3.62
CA ALA A 159 3.13 10.62 -3.78
C ALA A 159 4.40 9.82 -4.08
N PHE A 160 4.51 8.63 -3.49
CA PHE A 160 5.63 7.73 -3.71
C PHE A 160 5.46 6.98 -5.03
N ASP A 161 6.51 6.93 -5.84
CA ASP A 161 6.58 6.03 -6.98
C ASP A 161 6.64 4.58 -6.51
N LEU A 162 5.92 3.68 -7.17
CA LEU A 162 6.09 2.25 -6.93
C LEU A 162 7.48 1.82 -7.42
N PRO A 163 8.36 1.31 -6.55
CA PRO A 163 9.67 0.85 -6.98
C PRO A 163 9.55 -0.48 -7.75
N ALA A 164 10.55 -0.79 -8.58
CA ALA A 164 10.61 -2.04 -9.33
C ALA A 164 10.54 -3.29 -8.43
N SER A 165 11.01 -3.19 -7.18
CA SER A 165 10.94 -4.22 -6.15
C SER A 165 9.50 -4.58 -5.72
N SER A 166 8.51 -3.78 -6.11
CA SER A 166 7.09 -4.09 -5.87
C SER A 166 6.46 -4.96 -6.92
N MET A 167 7.10 -5.10 -8.09
CA MET A 167 6.53 -5.83 -9.20
C MET A 167 6.73 -7.32 -9.04
N LEU A 168 5.68 -8.08 -9.32
CA LEU A 168 5.70 -9.53 -9.34
C LEU A 168 4.97 -10.07 -10.56
N TYR A 169 5.31 -11.30 -10.90
CA TYR A 169 4.56 -12.11 -11.84
C TYR A 169 3.76 -13.16 -11.10
N ALA A 170 2.46 -13.23 -11.36
CA ALA A 170 1.59 -14.29 -10.86
C ALA A 170 0.66 -14.77 -11.97
N ALA A 171 1.01 -15.90 -12.58
CA ALA A 171 0.17 -16.57 -13.55
C ALA A 171 -1.06 -17.15 -12.85
N ASN A 172 -2.24 -16.56 -13.09
CA ASN A 172 -3.54 -17.11 -12.66
C ASN A 172 -3.57 -17.61 -11.22
N SER A 173 -2.92 -16.86 -10.31
CA SER A 173 -2.96 -17.08 -8.85
C SER A 173 -2.26 -18.35 -8.32
N ALA A 174 -1.44 -19.05 -9.12
CA ALA A 174 -0.85 -20.33 -8.69
C ALA A 174 0.56 -20.24 -8.08
N SER A 175 1.34 -19.19 -8.37
CA SER A 175 2.65 -18.93 -7.75
C SER A 175 3.12 -17.50 -8.06
N GLU A 176 3.55 -16.77 -7.03
CA GLU A 176 4.25 -15.49 -7.18
C GLU A 176 5.72 -15.74 -7.58
N ALA A 177 6.23 -14.97 -8.53
CA ALA A 177 7.61 -15.05 -9.00
C ALA A 177 8.16 -13.64 -9.34
N ALA A 178 9.48 -13.53 -9.37
CA ALA A 178 10.16 -12.32 -9.83
C ALA A 178 9.92 -12.09 -11.34
N PRO A 179 9.62 -10.86 -11.77
CA PRO A 179 9.67 -10.49 -13.18
C PRO A 179 11.11 -10.47 -13.71
N ASN A 180 11.30 -10.64 -15.02
CA ASN A 180 12.63 -10.63 -15.64
C ASN A 180 13.32 -9.27 -15.61
N THR A 181 12.56 -8.19 -15.77
CA THR A 181 13.07 -6.83 -15.89
C THR A 181 12.02 -5.85 -15.37
N PRO A 182 11.72 -5.89 -14.05
CA PRO A 182 10.73 -5.00 -13.46
C PRO A 182 11.18 -3.55 -13.58
N GLU A 183 10.24 -2.66 -13.82
CA GLU A 183 10.49 -1.22 -13.93
C GLU A 183 9.66 -0.45 -12.89
N ALA A 184 10.24 0.58 -12.29
CA ALA A 184 9.52 1.42 -11.34
C ALA A 184 8.34 2.13 -12.02
N GLY A 185 7.21 2.17 -11.31
CA GLY A 185 5.97 2.79 -11.75
C GLY A 185 5.29 2.08 -12.91
N LYS A 186 5.72 0.87 -13.32
CA LYS A 186 5.12 0.13 -14.44
C LYS A 186 4.63 -1.24 -14.05
N ILE A 187 3.39 -1.56 -14.44
CA ILE A 187 2.76 -2.87 -14.27
C ILE A 187 2.23 -3.34 -15.62
N GLY A 188 2.61 -4.53 -16.06
CA GLY A 188 1.99 -5.22 -17.19
C GLY A 188 2.92 -5.67 -18.31
N ILE A 189 2.40 -5.67 -19.53
CA ILE A 189 3.06 -6.26 -20.69
C ILE A 189 4.15 -5.31 -21.20
N SER A 190 5.41 -5.78 -21.27
CA SER A 190 6.45 -5.03 -22.00
C SER A 190 6.06 -4.92 -23.48
N THR A 191 6.12 -3.71 -24.05
CA THR A 191 5.70 -3.40 -25.42
C THR A 191 6.19 -4.44 -26.44
N GLY A 192 5.25 -5.09 -27.13
CA GLY A 192 5.55 -6.04 -28.22
C GLY A 192 5.63 -7.53 -27.86
N GLY A 193 5.47 -7.90 -26.58
CA GLY A 193 5.23 -9.29 -26.19
C GLY A 193 3.74 -9.60 -26.18
N GLY A 194 3.31 -10.77 -26.67
CA GLY A 194 1.98 -11.30 -26.30
C GLY A 194 1.91 -11.59 -24.79
N PHE A 195 1.12 -12.58 -24.35
CA PHE A 195 1.07 -13.03 -22.94
C PHE A 195 2.44 -13.32 -22.25
N GLY A 196 3.56 -13.33 -23.00
CA GLY A 196 4.92 -13.38 -22.45
C GLY A 196 5.49 -12.03 -21.96
N GLY A 197 4.87 -10.89 -22.28
CA GLY A 197 5.35 -9.57 -21.82
C GLY A 197 5.03 -9.28 -20.35
N ASP A 198 4.02 -9.94 -19.78
CA ASP A 198 3.69 -9.88 -18.35
C ASP A 198 4.83 -10.43 -17.47
N PHE A 199 5.61 -11.36 -18.02
CA PHE A 199 6.77 -11.93 -17.33
C PHE A 199 7.95 -10.95 -17.29
N THR A 200 7.95 -9.92 -18.14
CA THR A 200 9.04 -8.92 -18.19
C THR A 200 8.90 -7.90 -17.07
N LEU A 201 7.80 -7.12 -17.05
CA LEU A 201 7.62 -6.05 -16.06
C LEU A 201 6.94 -6.56 -14.77
N GLY A 202 6.20 -7.67 -14.86
CA GLY A 202 5.31 -8.15 -13.80
C GLY A 202 3.87 -7.72 -14.10
N ASN A 203 2.90 -8.61 -13.88
CA ASN A 203 1.48 -8.33 -14.11
C ASN A 203 0.75 -7.78 -12.86
N ARG A 204 1.47 -7.66 -11.74
CA ARG A 204 0.96 -7.14 -10.49
C ARG A 204 2.04 -6.36 -9.75
N ALA A 205 1.61 -5.45 -8.89
CA ALA A 205 2.44 -4.96 -7.79
C ALA A 205 1.92 -5.50 -6.47
N LYS A 206 2.82 -5.73 -5.50
CA LYS A 206 2.46 -6.12 -4.13
C LYS A 206 3.13 -5.18 -3.15
N VAL A 207 2.32 -4.65 -2.24
CA VAL A 207 2.78 -3.80 -1.16
C VAL A 207 2.25 -4.33 0.18
N ARG A 208 2.97 -4.01 1.24
CA ARG A 208 2.62 -4.34 2.63
C ARG A 208 2.31 -3.06 3.35
N ASN A 209 1.13 -2.97 3.96
CA ASN A 209 0.74 -1.82 4.77
C ASN A 209 0.68 -2.22 6.24
N ARG A 210 1.09 -1.31 7.12
CA ARG A 210 0.99 -1.42 8.57
C ARG A 210 0.86 -0.03 9.17
N ILE A 211 0.07 0.11 10.21
CA ILE A 211 0.07 1.32 11.05
C ILE A 211 0.89 1.05 12.31
N TYR A 212 1.55 2.06 12.87
CA TYR A 212 2.16 2.06 14.21
C TYR A 212 1.58 3.20 15.05
N LEU A 213 1.53 3.03 16.37
CA LEU A 213 1.17 4.08 17.32
C LEU A 213 2.32 4.28 18.31
N ARG A 214 2.70 5.50 18.61
CA ARG A 214 3.73 5.76 19.63
C ARG A 214 3.20 5.52 21.04
N SER A 215 4.12 5.41 22.01
CA SER A 215 3.77 5.14 23.40
C SER A 215 2.90 6.19 24.08
N THR A 216 2.98 7.43 23.59
CA THR A 216 2.27 8.60 24.10
C THR A 216 1.07 8.98 23.24
N PHE A 217 0.52 8.04 22.46
CA PHE A 217 -0.64 8.32 21.60
C PHE A 217 -1.84 8.77 22.46
N PRO A 218 -2.34 10.01 22.30
CA PRO A 218 -3.29 10.60 23.24
C PRO A 218 -4.74 10.15 23.01
N ASP A 219 -5.04 9.60 21.83
CA ASP A 219 -6.41 9.34 21.38
C ASP A 219 -6.77 7.85 21.42
N GLY A 220 -8.05 7.56 21.66
CA GLY A 220 -8.65 6.25 21.42
C GLY A 220 -9.74 6.37 20.37
N GLY A 221 -9.90 5.38 19.50
CA GLY A 221 -10.94 5.40 18.48
C GLY A 221 -10.59 4.63 17.20
N ILE A 222 -11.27 4.99 16.12
CA ILE A 222 -11.08 4.44 14.78
C ILE A 222 -10.42 5.52 13.93
N PHE A 223 -9.33 5.14 13.24
CA PHE A 223 -8.68 5.99 12.23
C PHE A 223 -9.12 5.54 10.83
N GLN A 224 -9.63 6.47 10.03
CA GLN A 224 -9.98 6.19 8.64
C GLN A 224 -9.27 7.16 7.69
N TYR A 225 -8.73 6.63 6.61
CA TYR A 225 -8.06 7.36 5.55
C TYR A 225 -8.23 6.62 4.22
N ASP A 226 -8.06 7.33 3.11
CA ASP A 226 -8.02 6.72 1.78
C ASP A 226 -6.56 6.42 1.40
N THR A 227 -6.31 5.21 0.89
CA THR A 227 -5.09 4.92 0.13
C THR A 227 -5.39 5.14 -1.35
N LEU A 228 -4.70 6.09 -1.98
CA LEU A 228 -4.94 6.48 -3.36
C LEU A 228 -3.82 6.01 -4.27
N PHE A 229 -4.21 5.42 -5.40
CA PHE A 229 -3.30 5.02 -6.47
C PHE A 229 -3.53 5.93 -7.67
N ARG A 230 -2.46 6.61 -8.13
CA ARG A 230 -2.47 7.38 -9.36
C ARG A 230 -1.70 6.61 -10.42
N TYR A 231 -2.22 6.57 -11.63
CA TYR A 231 -1.57 5.89 -12.74
C TYR A 231 -1.95 6.54 -14.08
N SER A 232 -1.17 6.22 -15.11
CA SER A 232 -1.39 6.61 -16.51
C SER A 232 -1.34 5.35 -17.38
N PHE A 233 -1.94 5.41 -18.56
CA PHE A 233 -1.84 4.36 -19.58
C PHE A 233 -1.83 4.99 -20.97
N THR A 234 -1.24 4.28 -21.93
CA THR A 234 -1.37 4.60 -23.35
C THR A 234 -2.41 3.67 -23.97
N ALA A 235 -3.15 4.17 -24.95
CA ALA A 235 -4.27 3.49 -25.61
C ALA A 235 -3.87 2.94 -26.98
#